data_AF-A0A967A7A7-F1
#
_entry.id   AF-A0A967A7A7-F1
#
_cell.length_a   1.000
_cell.length_b   1.000
_cell.length_c   1.000
_cell.angle_alpha   90.00
_cell.angle_beta   90.00
_cell.angle_gamma   90.00
#
_symmetry.space_group_name_H-M   'P 1'
#
loop_
_entity.id
_entity.type
_entity.pdbx_description
1 polymer ?
#
loop_
_entity_poly.entity_id
_entity_poly.type
_entity_poly.pdbx_seq_one_letter_code
_entity_poly.pdbx_strand_id
1 'polypeptide(L)'
;KALATHHDISFTHLYTITNMPISRFLEFLIESGNYESYMERLANAFNPTAAAGVMCRYTLSVGWDGTLYDCDFNQMLDLPLAHGAQRHIRDFDPAQLHHRRIVVKNHCYGCTAGAGSSCGGAVT
;
A
#
# COMPACT_ATOMS: atom_id res chain seq x y z
N LYS A 1 -7.48 -24.65 15.05
CA LYS A 1 -7.40 -26.14 14.96
C LYS A 1 -8.37 -26.73 13.94
N ALA A 2 -9.61 -26.24 13.79
CA ALA A 2 -10.59 -26.75 12.82
C ALA A 2 -10.06 -26.90 11.38
N LEU A 3 -9.34 -25.90 10.84
CA LEU A 3 -8.77 -25.94 9.49
C LEU A 3 -7.80 -27.11 9.27
N ALA A 4 -6.90 -27.35 10.22
CA ALA A 4 -5.97 -28.48 10.14
C ALA A 4 -6.71 -29.82 10.28
N THR A 5 -7.67 -29.93 11.21
CA THR A 5 -8.36 -31.19 11.50
C THR A 5 -9.34 -31.63 10.41
N HIS A 6 -10.04 -30.68 9.77
CA HIS A 6 -11.09 -31.01 8.80
C HIS A 6 -10.64 -30.85 7.34
N HIS A 7 -9.56 -30.11 7.09
CA HIS A 7 -9.16 -29.73 5.74
C HIS A 7 -7.65 -29.88 5.47
N ASP A 8 -6.87 -30.36 6.44
CA ASP A 8 -5.40 -30.51 6.34
C ASP A 8 -4.68 -29.20 5.95
N ILE A 9 -5.25 -28.06 6.37
CA ILE A 9 -4.67 -26.73 6.12
C ILE A 9 -3.79 -26.31 7.31
N SER A 10 -2.50 -26.08 7.04
CA SER A 10 -1.52 -25.54 7.98
C SER A 10 -1.02 -24.16 7.57
N PHE A 11 -0.86 -23.24 8.52
CA PHE A 11 -0.21 -21.94 8.29
C PHE A 11 1.31 -22.10 8.30
N THR A 12 1.97 -21.62 7.25
CA THR A 12 3.43 -21.72 7.10
C THR A 12 4.16 -20.45 7.50
N HIS A 13 3.53 -19.28 7.31
CA HIS A 13 4.12 -17.97 7.55
C HIS A 13 3.08 -17.03 8.16
N LEU A 14 3.55 -16.11 9.00
CA LEU A 14 2.76 -15.00 9.52
C LEU A 14 3.23 -13.70 8.84
N TYR A 15 2.31 -13.01 8.18
CA TYR A 15 2.56 -11.70 7.60
C TYR A 15 1.90 -10.62 8.46
N THR A 16 2.63 -9.55 8.77
CA THR A 16 2.13 -8.37 9.48
C THR A 16 1.98 -7.21 8.51
N ILE A 17 0.80 -6.59 8.52
CA ILE A 17 0.47 -5.46 7.65
C ILE A 17 -0.08 -4.35 8.54
N THR A 18 0.38 -3.12 8.31
CA THR A 18 -0.15 -1.93 9.00
C THR A 18 -1.57 -1.66 8.53
N ASN A 19 -2.49 -1.37 9.46
CA ASN A 19 -3.82 -0.90 9.09
C ASN A 19 -3.71 0.47 8.41
N MET A 20 -3.98 0.54 7.11
CA MET A 20 -3.88 1.81 6.39
C MET A 20 -5.01 2.76 6.82
N PRO A 21 -4.73 4.05 7.06
CA PRO A 21 -5.74 5.05 7.45
C PRO A 21 -6.60 5.46 6.25
N ILE A 22 -7.35 4.51 5.69
CA ILE A 22 -8.25 4.68 4.55
C ILE A 22 -9.61 4.02 4.83
N SER A 23 -10.64 4.45 4.10
CA SER A 23 -12.00 3.88 4.14
C SER A 23 -12.49 3.61 5.57
N ARG A 24 -12.95 2.39 5.88
CA ARG A 24 -13.53 2.03 7.17
C ARG A 24 -12.63 2.30 8.38
N PHE A 25 -11.31 2.10 8.23
CA PHE A 25 -10.40 2.36 9.34
C PHE A 25 -10.19 3.87 9.55
N LEU A 26 -10.17 4.65 8.46
CA LEU A 26 -10.18 6.11 8.54
C LEU A 26 -11.46 6.63 9.22
N GLU A 27 -12.63 6.13 8.83
CA GLU A 27 -13.92 6.49 9.45
C GLU A 27 -13.88 6.23 10.97
N PHE A 28 -13.46 5.03 11.38
CA PHE A 28 -13.27 4.70 12.79
C PHE A 28 -12.31 5.65 13.51
N LEU A 29 -11.16 5.98 12.89
CA LEU A 29 -10.18 6.90 13.48
C LEU A 29 -10.75 8.31 13.67
N ILE A 30 -11.58 8.78 12.73
CA ILE A 30 -12.24 10.08 12.83
C ILE A 30 -13.32 10.05 13.92
N GLU A 31 -14.22 9.06 13.89
CA GLU A 31 -15.32 8.92 14.86
C GLU A 31 -14.82 8.77 16.30
N SER A 32 -13.70 8.07 16.49
CA SER A 32 -13.07 7.88 17.80
C SER A 32 -12.13 9.02 18.21
N GLY A 33 -11.92 10.04 17.37
CA GLY A 33 -11.01 11.16 17.64
C GLY A 33 -9.52 10.81 17.64
N ASN A 34 -9.13 9.67 17.08
CA ASN A 34 -7.76 9.16 17.08
C ASN A 34 -6.99 9.42 15.77
N TYR A 35 -7.60 10.06 14.77
CA TYR A 35 -6.98 10.24 13.46
C TYR A 35 -5.66 11.02 13.51
N GLU A 36 -5.63 12.17 14.18
CA GLU A 36 -4.42 13.01 14.22
C GLU A 36 -3.26 12.31 14.93
N SER A 37 -3.52 11.72 16.10
CA SER A 37 -2.50 10.99 16.86
C SER A 37 -1.99 9.76 16.13
N TYR A 38 -2.87 9.07 15.40
CA TYR A 38 -2.49 7.94 14.55
C TYR A 38 -1.58 8.37 13.40
N MET A 39 -1.94 9.44 12.70
CA MET A 39 -1.14 9.99 11.60
C MET A 39 0.22 10.51 12.09
N GLU A 40 0.26 11.20 13.23
CA GLU A 40 1.51 11.65 13.85
C GLU A 40 2.42 10.47 14.18
N ARG A 41 1.87 9.39 14.74
CA ARG A 41 2.63 8.17 15.03
C ARG A 41 3.24 7.56 13.76
N LEU A 42 2.47 7.48 12.67
CA LEU A 42 2.99 6.96 11.40
C LEU A 42 4.09 7.85 10.82
N ALA A 43 3.89 9.17 10.84
CA ALA A 43 4.87 10.13 10.34
C ALA A 43 6.18 10.10 11.15
N ASN A 44 6.08 10.08 12.48
CA ASN A 44 7.24 9.99 13.38
C ASN A 44 7.98 8.66 13.27
N ALA A 45 7.29 7.59 12.84
CA ALA A 45 7.88 6.28 12.59
C ALA A 45 8.39 6.10 11.16
N PHE A 46 8.42 7.14 10.32
CA PHE A 46 8.91 7.04 8.94
C PHE A 46 10.31 6.43 8.88
N ASN A 47 10.46 5.37 8.09
CA ASN A 47 11.71 4.66 7.91
C ASN A 47 12.15 4.71 6.42
N PRO A 48 13.23 5.43 6.09
CA PRO A 48 13.76 5.49 4.73
C PRO A 48 14.13 4.13 4.14
N THR A 49 14.61 3.19 4.97
CA THR A 49 14.93 1.81 4.54
C THR A 49 13.66 1.08 4.12
N ALA A 50 12.59 1.19 4.93
CA ALA A 50 11.28 0.65 4.56
C ALA A 50 10.75 1.31 3.28
N ALA A 51 10.88 2.63 3.16
CA ALA A 51 10.49 3.38 1.97
C ALA A 51 11.20 2.93 0.68
N ALA A 52 12.43 2.40 0.78
CA ALA A 52 13.12 1.80 -0.37
C ALA A 52 12.57 0.42 -0.78
N GLY A 53 11.93 -0.29 0.16
CA GLY A 53 11.37 -1.63 -0.03
C GLY A 53 9.88 -1.68 -0.36
N VAL A 54 9.16 -0.54 -0.34
CA VAL A 54 7.71 -0.53 -0.63
C VAL A 54 7.41 -0.95 -2.06
N MET A 55 6.32 -1.71 -2.22
CA MET A 55 5.92 -2.31 -3.49
C MET A 55 5.70 -1.29 -4.62
N CYS A 56 5.23 -0.07 -4.32
CA CYS A 56 4.96 0.97 -5.32
C CYS A 56 6.19 1.33 -6.18
N ARG A 57 7.40 0.99 -5.73
CA ARG A 57 8.64 1.22 -6.49
C ARG A 57 8.88 0.19 -7.58
N TYR A 58 8.34 -1.01 -7.46
CA TYR A 58 8.67 -2.16 -8.31
C TYR A 58 7.44 -2.80 -8.97
N THR A 59 6.24 -2.51 -8.48
CA THR A 59 4.98 -3.04 -9.00
C THR A 59 4.02 -1.93 -9.38
N LEU A 60 3.06 -2.27 -10.24
CA LEU A 60 1.91 -1.44 -10.61
C LEU A 60 0.65 -2.23 -10.33
N SER A 61 -0.41 -1.55 -9.92
CA SER A 61 -1.77 -2.12 -9.89
C SER A 61 -2.51 -1.75 -11.16
N VAL A 62 -3.24 -2.70 -11.74
CA VAL A 62 -4.01 -2.52 -12.97
C VAL A 62 -5.50 -2.63 -12.63
N GLY A 63 -6.24 -1.56 -12.87
CA GLY A 63 -7.69 -1.51 -12.76
C GLY A 63 -8.37 -2.46 -13.74
N TRP A 64 -9.61 -2.85 -13.43
CA TRP A 64 -10.42 -3.71 -14.29
C TRP A 64 -10.66 -3.09 -15.68
N ASP A 65 -10.63 -1.77 -15.77
CA ASP A 65 -10.77 -0.97 -16.97
C ASP A 65 -9.44 -0.76 -17.72
N GLY A 66 -8.33 -1.21 -17.14
CA GLY A 66 -6.98 -1.02 -17.67
C GLY A 66 -6.25 0.23 -17.14
N THR A 67 -6.87 1.02 -16.25
CA THR A 67 -6.21 2.18 -15.62
C THR A 67 -5.06 1.72 -14.71
N LEU A 68 -3.91 2.41 -14.76
CA LEU A 68 -2.73 2.09 -13.97
C LEU A 68 -2.66 2.92 -12.68
N TYR A 69 -2.19 2.28 -11.62
CA TYR A 69 -2.01 2.85 -10.28
C TYR A 69 -0.66 2.39 -9.69
N ASP A 70 -0.07 3.18 -8.80
CA ASP A 70 1.19 2.82 -8.14
C ASP A 70 1.06 1.64 -7.17
N CYS A 71 -0.12 1.46 -6.56
CA CYS A 71 -0.45 0.33 -5.68
C CYS A 71 -1.96 0.13 -5.56
N ASP A 72 -2.34 -0.95 -4.88
CA ASP A 72 -3.72 -1.30 -4.55
C ASP A 72 -4.42 -0.22 -3.69
N PHE A 73 -3.74 0.41 -2.73
CA PHE A 73 -4.31 1.51 -1.96
C PHE A 73 -4.57 2.75 -2.82
N ASN A 74 -3.68 3.06 -3.77
CA ASN A 74 -3.92 4.13 -4.73
C ASN A 74 -5.12 3.78 -5.63
N GLN A 75 -5.26 2.51 -6.03
CA GLN A 75 -6.45 2.05 -6.76
C GLN A 75 -7.72 2.19 -5.94
N MET A 76 -7.71 1.79 -4.67
CA MET A 76 -8.87 1.90 -3.77
C MET A 76 -9.28 3.36 -3.49
N LEU A 77 -8.33 4.30 -3.62
CA LEU A 77 -8.55 5.74 -3.43
C LEU A 77 -8.78 6.50 -4.75
N ASP A 78 -8.90 5.79 -5.88
CA ASP A 78 -9.02 6.37 -7.23
C ASP A 78 -7.90 7.38 -7.55
N LEU A 79 -6.65 7.00 -7.23
CA LEU A 79 -5.42 7.78 -7.45
C LEU A 79 -4.58 7.16 -8.58
N PRO A 80 -4.98 7.32 -9.85
CA PRO A 80 -4.26 6.77 -10.98
C PRO A 80 -2.86 7.38 -11.09
N LEU A 81 -2.00 6.74 -11.90
CA LEU A 81 -0.71 7.33 -12.26
C LEU A 81 -0.91 8.79 -12.75
N ALA A 82 0.01 9.65 -12.33
CA ALA A 82 -0.03 11.09 -12.60
C ALA A 82 1.33 11.58 -13.11
N HIS A 83 1.56 12.90 -13.05
CA HIS A 83 2.86 13.51 -13.38
C HIS A 83 3.37 13.20 -14.81
N GLY A 84 2.45 13.05 -15.77
CA GLY A 84 2.77 12.75 -17.17
C GLY A 84 3.04 11.26 -17.45
N ALA A 85 2.95 10.38 -16.45
CA ALA A 85 3.02 8.95 -16.67
C ALA A 85 1.79 8.43 -17.42
N GLN A 86 1.99 7.39 -18.23
CA GLN A 86 0.92 6.73 -18.97
C GLN A 86 -0.10 6.14 -18.00
N ARG A 87 -1.38 6.43 -18.25
CA ARG A 87 -2.46 6.08 -17.33
C ARG A 87 -3.14 4.75 -17.62
N HIS A 88 -2.85 4.13 -18.77
CA HIS A 88 -3.57 2.96 -19.22
C HIS A 88 -2.61 1.86 -19.69
N ILE A 89 -2.91 0.60 -19.36
CA ILE A 89 -2.04 -0.55 -19.66
C ILE A 89 -1.80 -0.76 -21.17
N ARG A 90 -2.70 -0.27 -22.02
CA ARG A 90 -2.54 -0.35 -23.49
C ARG A 90 -1.37 0.49 -24.01
N ASP A 91 -1.00 1.53 -23.27
CA ASP A 91 0.07 2.44 -23.66
C ASP A 91 1.39 2.09 -22.95
N PHE A 92 1.48 0.95 -22.26
CA PHE A 92 2.56 0.59 -21.36
C PHE A 92 3.96 0.75 -21.97
N ASP A 93 4.75 1.64 -21.39
CA ASP A 93 6.16 1.87 -21.68
C ASP A 93 6.99 1.58 -20.41
N PRO A 94 7.75 0.46 -20.39
CA PRO A 94 8.58 0.10 -19.24
C PRO A 94 9.61 1.17 -18.86
N ALA A 95 10.21 1.85 -19.83
CA ALA A 95 11.26 2.84 -19.57
C ALA A 95 10.66 4.08 -18.90
N GLN A 96 9.53 4.58 -19.40
CA GLN A 96 8.83 5.70 -18.77
C GLN A 96 8.29 5.33 -17.37
N LEU A 97 7.69 4.15 -17.23
CA LEU A 97 7.08 3.72 -15.97
C LEU A 97 8.10 3.36 -14.88
N HIS A 98 9.31 2.93 -15.26
CA HIS A 98 10.41 2.72 -14.31
C HIS A 98 10.90 4.03 -13.70
N HIS A 99 10.86 5.13 -14.46
CA HIS A 99 11.28 6.46 -14.00
C HIS A 99 10.13 7.36 -13.53
N ARG A 100 8.91 6.81 -13.45
CA ARG A 100 7.72 7.58 -13.08
C ARG A 100 7.84 8.12 -11.66
N ARG A 101 7.18 9.26 -11.44
CA ARG A 101 6.96 9.78 -10.10
C ARG A 101 5.75 9.07 -9.47
N ILE A 102 5.98 8.40 -8.35
CA ILE A 102 4.93 7.74 -7.57
C ILE A 102 3.99 8.79 -6.97
N VAL A 103 2.67 8.56 -7.11
CA VAL A 103 1.62 9.35 -6.48
C VAL A 103 1.55 9.00 -5.00
N VAL A 104 1.78 9.99 -4.14
CA VAL A 104 1.80 9.83 -2.67
C VAL A 104 0.70 10.64 -1.98
N LYS A 105 0.14 10.08 -0.91
CA LYS A 105 -0.77 10.76 0.04
C LYS A 105 -0.50 10.26 1.47
N ASN A 106 -1.29 10.71 2.44
CA ASN A 106 -1.13 10.39 3.86
C ASN A 106 -1.09 8.89 4.17
N HIS A 107 -1.83 8.05 3.45
CA HIS A 107 -1.80 6.60 3.66
C HIS A 107 -0.42 5.97 3.41
N CYS A 108 0.44 6.62 2.61
CA CYS A 108 1.80 6.16 2.35
C CYS A 108 2.67 6.11 3.61
N TYR A 109 2.36 6.89 4.65
CA TYR A 109 3.04 6.76 5.94
C TYR A 109 2.78 5.40 6.58
N GLY A 110 1.62 4.77 6.35
CA GLY A 110 1.36 3.41 6.85
C GLY A 110 2.25 2.35 6.21
N CYS A 111 2.64 2.53 4.95
CA CYS A 111 3.54 1.60 4.23
C CYS A 111 5.02 1.81 4.58
N THR A 112 5.39 3.02 5.00
CA THR A 112 6.78 3.43 5.23
C THR A 112 7.15 3.54 6.71
N ALA A 113 6.19 3.43 7.63
CA ALA A 113 6.43 3.46 9.06
C ALA A 113 7.04 2.16 9.60
N GLY A 114 7.97 2.27 10.56
CA GLY A 114 8.54 1.15 11.29
C GLY A 114 9.27 0.16 10.38
N ALA A 115 8.90 -1.13 10.43
CA ALA A 115 9.47 -2.16 9.56
C ALA A 115 8.91 -2.14 8.12
N GLY A 116 8.04 -1.17 7.82
CA GLY A 116 7.30 -1.08 6.58
C GLY A 116 6.21 -2.14 6.44
N SER A 117 5.36 -1.94 5.45
CA SER A 117 4.23 -2.83 5.19
C SER A 117 4.00 -2.97 3.69
N SER A 118 3.93 -4.21 3.22
CA SER A 118 3.59 -4.58 1.85
C SER A 118 2.68 -5.82 1.85
N CYS A 119 2.10 -6.18 0.69
CA CYS A 119 1.37 -7.44 0.54
C CYS A 119 2.23 -8.69 0.86
N GLY A 120 3.57 -8.56 0.88
CA GLY A 120 4.50 -9.60 1.30
C GLY A 120 4.91 -9.53 2.78
N GLY A 121 4.31 -8.66 3.59
CA GLY A 121 4.66 -8.41 5.00
C GLY A 121 5.62 -7.24 5.18
N ALA A 122 6.40 -7.30 6.28
CA ALA A 122 7.42 -6.31 6.60
C ALA A 122 8.51 -6.27 5.51
N VAL A 123 9.05 -5.08 5.26
CA VAL A 123 10.02 -4.85 4.17
C VAL A 123 11.44 -4.55 4.66
N THR A 124 11.65 -4.61 5.98
CA THR A 124 12.96 -4.51 6.65
C THR A 124 13.08 -5.51 7.78
#